data_AF-A0A0R3PYM8-F1
#
_entry.id   AF-A0A0R3PYM8-F1
#
_cell.length_a   1.000
_cell.length_b   1.000
_cell.length_c   1.000
_cell.angle_alpha   90.00
_cell.angle_beta   90.00
_cell.angle_gamma   90.00
#
_symmetry.space_group_name_H-M   'P 1'
#
loop_
_entity.id
_entity.type
_entity.pdbx_description
1 polymer ?
#
loop_
_entity_poly.entity_id
_entity_poly.type
_entity_poly.pdbx_seq_one_letter_code
_entity_poly.pdbx_strand_id
1 'polypeptide(L)'
;MVEKLTVTGRLSRVETKFAFVETVNGSVFCPLAAAIPPSEHVPNFAMRYNTGDIVHVTMVPQEEKNGCKWRAVKVRGFSISNFILAHRIDPIAQITNVSETLAFASSDELGSVFIPGAAFSSEEVTRLNSHLSIGMLMSYLLHVNVDVKN
;
A
#
# COMPACT_ATOMS: atom_id res chain seq x y z
N MET A 1 -24.10 -15.71 -14.05
CA MET A 1 -22.99 -15.44 -13.11
C MET A 1 -22.19 -14.29 -13.72
N VAL A 2 -22.04 -13.15 -13.04
CA VAL A 2 -21.28 -12.02 -13.59
C VAL A 2 -19.80 -12.28 -13.34
N GLU A 3 -19.01 -12.37 -14.42
CA GLU A 3 -17.58 -12.63 -14.35
C GLU A 3 -16.88 -11.43 -13.69
N LYS A 4 -16.12 -11.69 -12.64
CA LYS A 4 -15.38 -10.68 -11.88
C LYS A 4 -13.91 -10.79 -12.25
N LEU A 5 -13.30 -9.69 -12.66
CA LEU A 5 -11.87 -9.61 -12.88
C LEU A 5 -11.23 -8.83 -11.74
N THR A 6 -10.09 -9.31 -11.23
CA THR A 6 -9.30 -8.55 -10.25
C THR A 6 -7.95 -8.24 -10.85
N VAL A 7 -7.64 -6.96 -10.97
CA VAL A 7 -6.42 -6.45 -11.60
C VAL A 7 -5.87 -5.28 -10.81
N THR A 8 -4.61 -4.93 -11.08
CA THR A 8 -4.01 -3.69 -10.60
C THR A 8 -4.32 -2.57 -11.57
N GLY A 9 -4.58 -1.38 -11.04
CA GLY A 9 -4.80 -0.17 -11.83
C GLY A 9 -4.31 1.07 -11.11
N ARG A 10 -4.31 2.18 -11.84
CA ARG A 10 -3.91 3.49 -11.33
C ARG A 10 -5.11 4.41 -11.27
N LEU A 11 -5.32 5.12 -10.16
CA LEU A 11 -6.37 6.12 -10.07
C LEU A 11 -6.05 7.31 -10.99
N SER A 12 -6.84 7.49 -12.04
CA SER A 12 -6.65 8.57 -13.03
C SER A 12 -7.42 9.84 -12.66
N ARG A 13 -8.51 9.70 -11.89
CA ARG A 13 -9.26 10.83 -11.34
C ARG A 13 -9.93 10.44 -10.03
N VAL A 14 -9.82 11.28 -9.01
CA VAL A 14 -10.49 11.10 -7.72
C VAL A 14 -11.44 12.28 -7.48
N GLU A 15 -12.72 11.97 -7.30
CA GLU A 15 -13.77 12.92 -6.92
C GLU A 15 -14.31 12.57 -5.53
N THR A 16 -15.15 13.41 -4.94
CA THR A 16 -15.69 13.15 -3.59
C THR A 16 -16.44 11.82 -3.50
N LYS A 17 -17.31 11.49 -4.46
CA LYS A 17 -18.21 10.32 -4.40
C LYS A 17 -17.83 9.16 -5.31
N PHE A 18 -16.85 9.35 -6.19
CA PHE A 18 -16.41 8.36 -7.16
C PHE A 18 -14.97 8.62 -7.60
N ALA A 19 -14.38 7.64 -8.26
CA ALA A 19 -13.08 7.77 -8.89
C ALA A 19 -13.06 6.99 -10.22
N PHE A 20 -12.03 7.21 -11.01
CA PHE A 20 -11.73 6.42 -12.21
C PHE A 20 -10.39 5.73 -12.02
N VAL A 21 -10.36 4.44 -12.37
CA VAL A 21 -9.15 3.62 -12.34
C VAL A 21 -8.82 3.20 -13.76
N GLU A 22 -7.60 3.47 -14.18
CA GLU A 22 -7.07 3.04 -15.46
C GLU A 22 -6.36 1.69 -15.29
N THR A 23 -6.79 0.71 -16.08
CA THR A 23 -6.30 -0.68 -16.01
C THR A 23 -5.89 -1.16 -17.40
N VAL A 24 -5.23 -2.32 -17.47
CA VAL A 24 -4.93 -3.00 -18.74
C VAL A 24 -6.18 -3.37 -19.55
N ASN A 25 -7.35 -3.41 -18.92
CA ASN A 25 -8.64 -3.69 -19.57
C ASN A 25 -9.44 -2.43 -19.91
N GLY A 26 -8.87 -1.24 -19.67
CA GLY A 26 -9.49 0.06 -19.90
C GLY A 26 -9.91 0.78 -18.62
N SER A 27 -10.74 1.81 -18.79
CA SER A 27 -11.20 2.66 -17.68
C SER A 27 -12.30 2.00 -16.87
N VAL A 28 -12.19 2.11 -15.55
CA VAL A 28 -13.09 1.50 -14.57
C VAL A 28 -13.71 2.61 -13.73
N PHE A 29 -15.03 2.66 -13.71
CA PHE A 29 -15.76 3.56 -12.82
C PHE A 29 -15.78 2.99 -11.40
N CYS A 30 -15.33 3.75 -10.41
CA CYS A 30 -15.21 3.33 -9.03
C CYS A 30 -16.13 4.15 -8.10
N PRO A 31 -17.28 3.62 -7.65
CA PRO A 31 -18.13 4.27 -6.67
C PRO A 31 -17.56 4.17 -5.24
N LEU A 32 -17.93 5.08 -4.35
CA LEU A 32 -17.43 5.13 -2.95
C LEU A 32 -17.63 3.81 -2.21
N ALA A 33 -18.80 3.20 -2.39
CA ALA A 33 -19.15 1.91 -1.80
C ALA A 33 -18.24 0.74 -2.23
N ALA A 34 -17.53 0.86 -3.37
CA ALA A 34 -16.56 -0.16 -3.78
C ALA A 34 -15.23 -0.04 -3.04
N ALA A 35 -14.84 1.17 -2.64
CA ALA A 35 -13.53 1.45 -2.05
C ALA A 35 -13.53 1.49 -0.52
N ILE A 36 -14.72 1.58 0.09
CA ILE A 36 -14.89 1.84 1.52
C ILE A 36 -15.77 0.74 2.10
N PRO A 37 -15.28 -0.02 3.10
CA PRO A 37 -16.08 -1.04 3.75
C PRO A 37 -17.35 -0.43 4.36
N PRO A 38 -18.47 -1.18 4.42
CA PRO A 38 -19.72 -0.67 5.02
C PRO A 38 -19.57 -0.27 6.50
N SER A 39 -18.55 -0.79 7.19
CA SER A 39 -18.22 -0.49 8.58
C SER A 39 -17.54 0.86 8.79
N GLU A 40 -17.12 1.53 7.72
CA GLU A 40 -16.36 2.78 7.80
C GLU A 40 -17.11 3.94 7.16
N HIS A 41 -17.27 5.03 7.90
CA HIS A 41 -17.95 6.22 7.41
C HIS A 41 -16.94 7.24 6.88
N VAL A 42 -16.46 7.00 5.66
CA VAL A 42 -15.55 7.94 5.00
C VAL A 42 -16.35 8.79 4.01
N PRO A 43 -16.44 10.11 4.20
CA PRO A 43 -17.34 10.97 3.44
C PRO A 43 -16.85 11.26 2.02
N ASN A 44 -15.56 11.06 1.72
CA ASN A 44 -14.99 11.32 0.40
C ASN A 44 -13.84 10.36 0.04
N PHE A 45 -13.62 10.10 -1.25
CA PHE A 45 -12.46 9.29 -1.68
C PHE A 45 -11.12 9.94 -1.38
N ALA A 46 -11.03 11.28 -1.50
CA ALA A 46 -9.79 12.03 -1.38
C ALA A 46 -9.12 11.90 0.00
N MET A 47 -9.86 11.51 1.03
CA MET A 47 -9.33 11.20 2.36
C MET A 47 -8.51 9.91 2.39
N ARG A 48 -8.68 9.03 1.41
CA ARG A 48 -8.10 7.69 1.42
C ARG A 48 -7.25 7.38 0.19
N TYR A 49 -7.50 8.08 -0.91
CA TYR A 49 -6.85 7.84 -2.18
C TYR A 49 -6.59 9.15 -2.89
N ASN A 50 -5.47 9.23 -3.59
CA ASN A 50 -5.08 10.34 -4.43
C ASN A 50 -5.03 9.93 -5.91
N THR A 51 -5.17 10.91 -6.79
CA THR A 51 -4.85 10.71 -8.21
C THR A 51 -3.41 10.24 -8.33
N GLY A 52 -3.19 9.14 -9.04
CA GLY A 52 -1.89 8.53 -9.23
C GLY A 52 -1.65 7.29 -8.38
N ASP A 53 -2.44 7.06 -7.34
CA ASP A 53 -2.32 5.90 -6.47
C ASP A 53 -2.55 4.60 -7.24
N ILE A 54 -1.76 3.58 -6.91
CA ILE A 54 -1.95 2.23 -7.41
C ILE A 54 -2.95 1.50 -6.50
N VAL A 55 -3.89 0.78 -7.09
CA VAL A 55 -4.94 0.06 -6.36
C VAL A 55 -5.18 -1.31 -6.97
N HIS A 56 -5.58 -2.28 -6.13
CA HIS A 56 -6.19 -3.51 -6.60
C HIS A 56 -7.69 -3.29 -6.74
N VAL A 57 -8.20 -3.49 -7.95
CA VAL A 57 -9.62 -3.34 -8.28
C VAL A 57 -10.21 -4.67 -8.71
N THR A 58 -11.28 -5.08 -8.03
CA THR A 58 -12.20 -6.10 -8.55
C THR A 58 -13.30 -5.39 -9.32
N MET A 59 -13.43 -5.69 -10.60
CA MET A 59 -14.36 -5.07 -11.52
C MET A 59 -15.31 -6.10 -12.16
N VAL A 60 -16.48 -5.61 -12.54
CA VAL A 60 -17.48 -6.34 -13.33
C VAL A 60 -17.79 -5.55 -14.60
N PRO A 61 -18.16 -6.22 -15.70
CA PRO A 61 -18.65 -5.52 -16.88
C PRO A 61 -19.93 -4.76 -16.54
N GLN A 62 -20.12 -3.60 -17.16
CA GLN A 62 -21.36 -2.83 -17.13
C GLN A 62 -21.71 -2.35 -18.53
N GLU A 63 -22.99 -2.08 -18.77
CA GLU A 63 -23.38 -1.26 -19.92
C GLU A 63 -22.67 0.08 -19.85
N GLU A 64 -22.29 0.63 -21.00
CA GLU A 64 -21.42 1.81 -21.08
C GLU A 64 -22.06 3.00 -20.36
N LYS A 65 -21.64 3.18 -19.11
CA LYS A 65 -22.21 4.15 -18.16
C LYS A 65 -21.05 4.89 -17.51
N ASN A 66 -21.23 6.20 -17.35
CA ASN A 66 -20.18 7.10 -16.86
C ASN A 66 -18.90 7.04 -17.73
N GLY A 67 -19.03 6.69 -19.02
CA GLY A 67 -17.90 6.52 -19.94
C GLY A 67 -17.03 5.28 -19.69
N CYS A 68 -17.52 4.30 -18.93
CA CYS A 68 -16.77 3.09 -18.60
C CYS A 68 -17.55 1.83 -18.97
N LYS A 69 -16.86 0.85 -19.55
CA LYS A 69 -17.38 -0.52 -19.76
C LYS A 69 -17.21 -1.41 -18.53
N TRP A 70 -16.47 -0.93 -17.53
CA TRP A 70 -16.17 -1.62 -16.29
C TRP A 70 -16.62 -0.83 -15.07
N ARG A 71 -17.11 -1.54 -14.06
CA ARG A 71 -17.49 -0.98 -12.77
C ARG A 71 -16.72 -1.69 -11.66
N ALA A 72 -16.07 -0.93 -10.79
CA ALA A 72 -15.45 -1.48 -9.59
C ALA A 72 -16.54 -1.93 -8.61
N VAL A 73 -16.35 -3.12 -8.03
CA VAL A 73 -17.15 -3.65 -6.92
C VAL A 73 -16.32 -3.76 -5.64
N LYS A 74 -15.00 -3.70 -5.75
CA LYS A 74 -14.07 -3.68 -4.63
C LYS A 74 -12.79 -2.97 -5.02
N VAL A 75 -12.32 -2.02 -4.22
CA VAL A 75 -11.03 -1.35 -4.39
C VAL A 75 -10.26 -1.42 -3.10
N ARG A 76 -8.98 -1.73 -3.21
CA ARG A 76 -8.03 -1.75 -2.09
C ARG A 76 -6.79 -0.97 -2.49
N GLY A 77 -6.32 -0.10 -1.58
CA GLY A 77 -5.02 0.55 -1.74
C GLY A 77 -3.92 -0.49 -1.94
N PHE A 78 -3.08 -0.24 -2.93
CA PHE A 78 -1.86 -1.00 -3.08
C PHE A 78 -0.83 -0.45 -2.10
N SER A 79 -0.71 -1.10 -0.95
CA SER A 79 0.45 -0.91 -0.09
C SER A 79 1.52 -1.91 -0.50
N ILE A 80 2.74 -1.44 -0.77
CA ILE A 80 3.90 -2.30 -1.03
C ILE A 80 4.08 -3.28 0.13
N SER A 81 3.79 -2.86 1.37
CA SER A 81 3.77 -3.75 2.54
C SER A 81 2.80 -4.91 2.38
N ASN A 82 1.60 -4.70 1.82
CA ASN A 82 0.63 -5.78 1.57
C ASN A 82 1.11 -6.72 0.45
N PHE A 83 1.81 -6.20 -0.56
CA PHE A 83 2.40 -7.04 -1.62
C PHE A 83 3.52 -7.92 -1.07
N ILE A 84 4.44 -7.34 -0.30
CA ILE A 84 5.54 -8.03 0.41
C ILE A 84 4.97 -9.12 1.33
N LEU A 85 4.00 -8.78 2.19
CA LEU A 85 3.36 -9.72 3.11
C LEU A 85 2.61 -10.85 2.38
N ALA A 86 1.91 -10.56 1.28
CA ALA A 86 1.15 -11.56 0.53
C ALA A 86 2.05 -12.52 -0.28
N HIS A 87 3.19 -12.05 -0.77
CA HIS A 87 4.10 -12.85 -1.61
C HIS A 87 5.25 -13.48 -0.82
N ARG A 88 5.31 -13.30 0.51
CA ARG A 88 6.43 -13.75 1.36
C ARG A 88 7.80 -13.40 0.78
N ILE A 89 7.89 -12.23 0.15
CA ILE A 89 9.18 -11.70 -0.26
C ILE A 89 9.74 -11.10 1.01
N ASP A 90 10.80 -11.67 1.56
CA ASP A 90 11.53 -11.03 2.65
C ASP A 90 12.19 -9.78 2.06
N PRO A 91 11.66 -8.57 2.32
CA PRO A 91 12.19 -7.37 1.69
C PRO A 91 13.58 -7.12 2.27
N ILE A 92 14.53 -6.80 1.41
CA ILE A 92 15.92 -6.59 1.78
C ILE A 92 16.21 -5.09 1.79
N ALA A 93 16.86 -4.60 2.82
CA ALA A 93 17.37 -3.25 2.86
C ALA A 93 18.85 -3.25 3.24
N GLN A 94 19.61 -2.32 2.66
CA GLN A 94 21.01 -2.11 2.97
C GLN A 94 21.16 -1.01 4.01
N ILE A 95 21.81 -1.30 5.15
CA ILE A 95 22.06 -0.30 6.19
C ILE A 95 22.95 0.81 5.63
N THR A 96 22.46 2.04 5.67
CA THR A 96 23.19 3.24 5.20
C THR A 96 23.77 4.03 6.36
N ASN A 97 23.13 3.98 7.53
CA ASN A 97 23.59 4.65 8.73
C ASN A 97 23.14 3.87 9.97
N VAL A 98 23.99 3.81 10.99
CA VAL A 98 23.68 3.14 12.26
C VAL A 98 24.24 3.96 13.43
N SER A 99 23.43 4.08 14.47
CA SER A 99 23.80 4.64 15.77
C SER A 99 23.48 3.63 16.87
N GLU A 100 23.68 4.00 18.14
CA GLU A 100 23.35 3.13 19.26
C GLU A 100 21.85 2.84 19.38
N THR A 101 20.98 3.79 18.98
CA THR A 101 19.52 3.74 19.26
C THR A 101 18.64 3.68 18.02
N LEU A 102 19.20 3.93 16.83
CA LEU A 102 18.47 3.93 15.57
C LEU A 102 19.39 3.58 14.40
N ALA A 103 18.79 3.13 13.31
CA ALA A 103 19.46 2.90 12.04
C ALA A 103 18.60 3.41 10.88
N PHE A 104 19.26 3.65 9.75
CA PHE A 104 18.63 3.92 8.47
C PHE A 104 19.12 2.89 7.46
N ALA A 105 18.22 2.47 6.58
CA ALA A 105 18.52 1.56 5.50
C ALA A 105 17.93 2.07 4.18
N SER A 106 18.47 1.61 3.07
CA SER A 106 17.93 1.85 1.73
C SER A 106 17.36 0.55 1.19
N SER A 107 16.13 0.59 0.70
CA SER A 107 15.50 -0.47 -0.09
C SER A 107 15.18 0.09 -1.46
N ASP A 108 15.39 -0.70 -2.50
CA ASP A 108 15.11 -0.28 -3.88
C ASP A 108 13.59 -0.07 -4.08
N GLU A 109 12.78 -0.77 -3.30
CA GLU A 109 11.32 -0.73 -3.37
C GLU A 109 10.70 0.40 -2.54
N LEU A 110 11.28 0.71 -1.38
CA LEU A 110 10.70 1.64 -0.41
C LEU A 110 11.47 2.95 -0.25
N GLY A 111 12.69 3.03 -0.80
CA GLY A 111 13.62 4.11 -0.53
C GLY A 111 14.20 4.03 0.88
N SER A 112 14.27 5.16 1.57
CA SER A 112 14.87 5.23 2.89
C SER A 112 13.95 4.66 3.98
N VAL A 113 14.41 3.63 4.66
CA VAL A 113 13.74 2.95 5.77
C VAL A 113 14.35 3.42 7.10
N PHE A 114 13.51 3.92 8.00
CA PHE A 114 13.91 4.22 9.37
C PHE A 114 13.70 2.99 10.27
N ILE A 115 14.72 2.64 11.04
CA ILE A 115 14.73 1.46 11.91
C ILE A 115 14.94 1.94 13.35
N PRO A 116 13.88 2.06 14.17
CA PRO A 116 14.03 2.40 15.57
C PRO A 116 14.64 1.24 16.35
N GLY A 117 15.34 1.52 17.45
CA GLY A 117 15.88 0.46 18.29
C GLY A 117 14.82 -0.49 18.88
N ALA A 118 13.60 0.01 19.08
CA ALA A 118 12.44 -0.79 19.50
C ALA A 118 11.98 -1.82 18.45
N ALA A 119 12.51 -1.79 17.22
CA ALA A 119 12.28 -2.84 16.22
C ALA A 119 13.03 -4.14 16.56
N PHE A 120 13.96 -4.09 17.51
CA PHE A 120 14.73 -5.24 17.99
C PHE A 120 14.28 -5.65 19.39
N SER A 121 14.45 -6.92 19.72
CA SER A 121 14.23 -7.40 21.09
C SER A 121 15.18 -6.67 22.04
N SER A 122 14.62 -6.00 23.06
CA SER A 122 15.40 -5.31 24.09
C SER A 122 16.25 -6.27 24.94
N GLU A 123 15.96 -7.56 24.89
CA GLU A 123 16.73 -8.62 25.56
C GLU A 123 17.98 -9.02 24.75
N GLU A 124 17.91 -8.92 23.42
CA GLU A 124 18.99 -9.34 22.52
C GLU A 124 19.83 -8.17 22.00
N VAL A 125 19.23 -6.99 21.87
CA VAL A 125 19.87 -5.80 21.28
C VAL A 125 19.84 -4.66 22.29
N THR A 126 21.00 -4.43 22.91
CA THR A 126 21.21 -3.29 23.83
C THR A 126 21.79 -2.06 23.12
N ARG A 127 22.47 -2.25 21.98
CA ARG A 127 23.02 -1.18 21.13
C ARG A 127 23.02 -1.59 19.67
N LEU A 128 22.32 -0.85 18.81
CA LEU A 128 22.09 -1.25 17.41
C LEU A 128 23.40 -1.34 16.61
N ASN A 129 24.32 -0.41 16.82
CA ASN A 129 25.65 -0.39 16.18
C ASN A 129 26.58 -1.56 16.55
N SER A 130 26.21 -2.37 17.55
CA SER A 130 26.92 -3.62 17.85
C SER A 130 26.46 -4.78 16.97
N HIS A 131 25.27 -4.68 16.36
CA HIS A 131 24.63 -5.76 15.59
C HIS A 131 24.46 -5.42 14.11
N LEU A 132 24.43 -4.13 13.78
CA LEU A 132 24.30 -3.63 12.42
C LEU A 132 25.56 -2.87 12.01
N SER A 133 25.93 -3.02 10.75
CA SER A 133 27.04 -2.29 10.14
C SER A 133 26.59 -1.66 8.83
N ILE A 134 27.17 -0.51 8.50
CA ILE A 134 26.94 0.14 7.21
C ILE A 134 27.31 -0.85 6.09
N GLY A 135 26.44 -0.97 5.10
CA GLY A 135 26.57 -1.89 3.98
C GLY A 135 25.95 -3.28 4.20
N MET A 136 25.52 -3.61 5.42
CA MET A 136 24.86 -4.88 5.74
C MET A 136 23.48 -4.97 5.07
N LEU A 137 23.16 -6.14 4.51
CA LEU A 137 21.83 -6.46 4.00
C LEU A 137 21.01 -7.14 5.08
N MET A 138 19.78 -6.66 5.28
CA MET A 138 18.86 -7.15 6.30
C MET A 138 17.50 -7.44 5.69
N SER A 139 16.89 -8.58 6.03
CA SER A 139 15.47 -8.79 5.82
C SER A 139 14.66 -8.14 6.94
N TYR A 140 13.47 -7.63 6.63
CA TYR A 140 12.61 -6.97 7.64
C TYR A 140 11.12 -7.25 7.41
N LEU A 141 10.34 -7.26 8.49
CA LEU A 141 8.88 -7.34 8.41
C LEU A 141 8.28 -5.95 8.61
N LEU A 142 7.58 -5.45 7.60
CA LEU A 142 6.89 -4.17 7.66
C LEU A 142 5.57 -4.29 8.43
N HIS A 143 5.48 -3.59 9.55
CA HIS A 143 4.23 -3.38 10.27
C HIS A 143 3.67 -1.99 9.93
N VAL A 144 2.61 -1.94 9.12
CA VAL A 144 1.89 -0.70 8.87
C VAL A 144 0.94 -0.45 10.04
N ASN A 145 1.35 0.42 10.96
CA ASN A 145 0.42 0.99 11.92
C ASN A 145 -0.34 2.12 11.22
N VAL A 146 -1.62 1.87 10.90
CA VAL A 146 -2.52 2.94 10.47
C VAL A 146 -2.79 3.78 11.72
N ASP A 147 -2.01 4.83 11.90
CA ASP A 147 -2.27 5.83 12.93
C ASP A 147 -3.58 6.54 12.55
N VAL A 148 -4.68 6.09 13.13
CA VAL A 148 -5.97 6.77 13.04
C VAL A 148 -5.82 8.05 13.87
N LYS A 149 -5.28 9.10 13.26
CA LYS A 149 -5.32 10.44 13.82
C LYS A 149 -6.79 10.83 13.97
N ASN A 150 -7.25 10.71 15.20
CA ASN A 150 -8.59 11.06 15.65
C ASN A 150 -8.76 12.59 15.64
#